data_AF-A0A800KUN8-F1
#
_entry.id   AF-A0A800KUN8-F1
#
_cell.length_a   1.000
_cell.length_b   1.000
_cell.length_c   1.000
_cell.angle_alpha   90.00
_cell.angle_beta   90.00
_cell.angle_gamma   90.00
#
_symmetry.space_group_name_H-M   'P 1'
#
loop_
_entity.id
_entity.type
_entity.pdbx_description
1 polymer ?
#
loop_
_entity_poly.entity_id
_entity_poly.type
_entity_poly.pdbx_seq_one_letter_code
_entity_poly.pdbx_strand_id
1 'polypeptide(L)'
;MSVDDMTDIKQKALDAKIEAIDDQAEVIKGALAKEMTEGLVFIEREGLKIIIRINEKGSFPSGGATLKVGFEPVMAKITTVVNDSNGIVHVAGHTDNIPIATDWFRSNWELSASRAVTVAHF
;
A
#
# COMPACT_ATOMS: atom_id res chain seq x y z
N MET A 1 40.15 6.72 5.83
CA MET A 1 38.98 6.13 6.54
C MET A 1 39.15 4.62 6.48
N SER A 2 39.06 3.97 7.63
CA SER A 2 39.17 2.52 7.76
C SER A 2 37.89 1.83 7.25
N VAL A 3 37.95 0.51 7.00
CA VAL A 3 36.76 -0.28 6.63
C VAL A 3 35.74 -0.32 7.78
N ASP A 4 36.22 -0.26 9.02
CA ASP A 4 35.37 -0.21 10.23
C ASP A 4 34.63 1.14 10.31
N ASP A 5 35.31 2.27 10.05
CA ASP A 5 34.68 3.60 10.01
C ASP A 5 33.52 3.66 8.99
N MET A 6 33.70 3.00 7.84
CA MET A 6 32.68 2.96 6.78
C MET A 6 31.47 2.10 7.17
N THR A 7 31.68 1.07 7.98
CA THR A 7 30.63 0.14 8.42
C THR A 7 29.76 0.79 9.48
N ASP A 8 30.37 1.51 10.42
CA ASP A 8 29.65 2.27 11.45
C ASP A 8 28.81 3.41 10.86
N ILE A 9 29.33 4.11 9.85
CA ILE A 9 28.57 5.16 9.14
C ILE A 9 27.35 4.56 8.43
N LYS A 10 27.51 3.42 7.76
CA LYS A 10 26.40 2.73 7.07
C LYS A 10 25.34 2.25 8.06
N GLN A 11 25.77 1.69 9.19
CA GLN A 11 24.85 1.22 10.23
C GLN A 11 24.04 2.37 10.83
N LYS A 12 24.72 3.46 11.22
CA LYS A 12 24.04 4.65 11.76
C LYS A 12 23.05 5.27 10.77
N ALA A 13 23.40 5.31 9.49
CA ALA A 13 22.50 5.81 8.44
C ALA A 13 21.30 4.89 8.20
N LEU A 14 21.47 3.57 8.35
CA LEU A 14 20.39 2.60 8.25
C LEU A 14 19.42 2.74 9.43
N ASP A 15 19.94 2.86 10.64
CA ASP A 15 19.13 3.00 11.86
C ASP A 15 18.28 4.28 11.83
N ALA A 16 18.88 5.41 11.41
CA ALA A 16 18.15 6.67 11.24
C ALA A 16 17.04 6.57 10.17
N LYS A 17 17.26 5.80 9.09
CA LYS A 17 16.22 5.55 8.09
C LYS A 17 15.11 4.67 8.64
N ILE A 18 15.44 3.69 9.48
CA ILE A 18 14.44 2.83 10.11
C ILE A 18 13.57 3.65 11.05
N GLU A 19 14.18 4.48 11.90
CA GLU A 19 13.46 5.38 12.82
C GLU A 19 12.50 6.31 12.05
N ALA A 20 12.98 6.95 10.99
CA ALA A 20 12.14 7.81 10.15
C ALA A 20 10.95 7.06 9.50
N ILE A 21 11.16 5.81 9.07
CA ILE A 21 10.10 4.97 8.50
C ILE A 21 9.10 4.53 9.58
N ASP A 22 9.56 4.23 10.79
CA ASP A 22 8.69 3.86 11.91
C ASP A 22 7.82 5.05 12.34
N ASP A 23 8.41 6.24 12.47
CA ASP A 23 7.66 7.48 12.75
C ASP A 23 6.60 7.76 11.67
N GLN A 24 6.99 7.63 10.40
CA GLN A 24 6.08 7.77 9.28
C GLN A 24 4.97 6.72 9.33
N ALA A 25 5.28 5.47 9.64
CA ALA A 25 4.27 4.41 9.75
C ALA A 25 3.25 4.71 10.86
N GLU A 26 3.68 5.27 11.99
CA GLU A 26 2.77 5.67 13.07
C GLU A 26 1.86 6.84 12.67
N VAL A 27 2.37 7.82 11.92
CA VAL A 27 1.54 8.89 11.34
C VAL A 27 0.47 8.33 10.40
N ILE A 28 0.86 7.42 9.51
CA ILE A 28 -0.06 6.76 8.56
C ILE A 28 -1.13 5.96 9.31
N LYS A 29 -0.72 5.18 10.33
CA LYS A 29 -1.65 4.42 11.18
C LYS A 29 -2.61 5.34 11.93
N GLY A 30 -2.14 6.46 12.46
CA GLY A 30 -2.98 7.43 13.15
C GLY A 30 -4.04 8.05 12.23
N ALA A 31 -3.66 8.43 11.02
CA ALA A 31 -4.57 9.02 10.03
C ALA A 31 -5.65 8.04 9.54
N LEU A 32 -5.32 6.75 9.49
CA LEU A 32 -6.19 5.67 9.01
C LEU A 32 -6.74 4.77 10.13
N ALA A 33 -6.64 5.20 11.39
CA ALA A 33 -6.98 4.37 12.56
C ALA A 33 -8.44 3.89 12.54
N LYS A 34 -9.36 4.73 12.04
CA LYS A 34 -10.77 4.38 11.88
C LYS A 34 -10.94 3.26 10.86
N GLU A 35 -10.35 3.41 9.68
CA GLU A 35 -10.43 2.43 8.59
C GLU A 35 -9.75 1.10 8.98
N MET A 36 -8.70 1.15 9.78
CA MET A 36 -8.08 -0.04 10.37
C MET A 36 -9.03 -0.76 11.34
N THR A 37 -9.70 -0.01 12.21
CA THR A 37 -10.69 -0.56 13.16
C THR A 37 -11.89 -1.19 12.44
N GLU A 38 -12.30 -0.59 11.32
CA GLU A 38 -13.36 -1.12 10.45
C GLU A 38 -12.88 -2.28 9.56
N GLY A 39 -11.60 -2.65 9.59
CA GLY A 39 -11.03 -3.74 8.81
C GLY A 39 -10.94 -3.45 7.30
N LEU A 40 -11.01 -2.18 6.91
CA LEU A 40 -10.94 -1.72 5.52
C LEU A 40 -9.49 -1.65 5.02
N VAL A 41 -8.56 -1.32 5.91
CA VAL A 41 -7.13 -1.22 5.62
C VAL A 41 -6.30 -1.87 6.72
N PHE A 42 -5.14 -2.41 6.36
CA PHE A 42 -4.13 -2.89 7.30
C PHE A 42 -2.79 -2.25 6.95
N ILE A 43 -2.05 -1.82 7.96
CA ILE A 43 -0.78 -1.12 7.79
C ILE A 43 0.30 -1.88 8.55
N GLU A 44 1.35 -2.24 7.83
CA GLU A 44 2.51 -2.92 8.41
C GLU A 44 3.81 -2.29 7.89
N ARG A 45 4.87 -2.44 8.66
CA ARG A 45 6.22 -2.00 8.29
C ARG A 45 7.08 -3.23 8.05
N GLU A 46 7.76 -3.25 6.91
CA GLU A 46 8.67 -4.33 6.51
C GLU A 46 10.00 -3.71 6.08
N GLY A 47 10.99 -3.72 6.99
CA GLY A 47 12.30 -3.13 6.72
C GLY A 47 12.22 -1.63 6.41
N LEU A 48 12.52 -1.23 5.19
CA LEU A 48 12.45 0.19 4.77
C LEU A 48 11.16 0.50 4.01
N LYS A 49 10.13 -0.34 4.13
CA LYS A 49 8.85 -0.20 3.43
C LYS A 49 7.69 -0.13 4.41
N ILE A 50 6.69 0.67 4.04
CA ILE A 50 5.39 0.68 4.68
C ILE A 50 4.41 0.06 3.68
N ILE A 51 3.68 -0.96 4.12
CA ILE A 51 2.74 -1.70 3.28
C ILE A 51 1.34 -1.36 3.77
N ILE A 52 0.53 -0.79 2.88
CA ILE A 52 -0.88 -0.53 3.09
C ILE A 52 -1.66 -1.58 2.31
N ARG A 53 -2.33 -2.48 3.03
CA ARG A 53 -3.19 -3.53 2.44
C ARG A 53 -4.64 -3.06 2.46
N ILE A 54 -5.24 -2.96 1.29
CA ILE A 54 -6.65 -2.61 1.12
C ILE A 54 -7.49 -3.89 1.11
N ASN A 55 -8.55 -3.93 1.91
CA ASN A 55 -9.47 -5.05 1.93
C ASN A 55 -10.32 -5.10 0.65
N GLU A 56 -10.26 -6.21 -0.09
CA GLU A 56 -11.00 -6.39 -1.34
C GLU A 56 -12.52 -6.26 -1.16
N LYS A 57 -13.08 -6.83 -0.08
CA LYS A 57 -14.55 -6.91 0.11
C LYS A 57 -15.18 -5.52 0.15
N GLY A 58 -14.47 -4.54 0.69
CA GLY A 58 -14.91 -3.15 0.77
C GLY A 58 -14.60 -2.31 -0.48
N SER A 59 -13.55 -2.66 -1.24
CA SER A 59 -12.96 -1.79 -2.25
C SER A 59 -13.37 -2.09 -3.69
N PHE A 60 -13.44 -3.37 -4.08
CA PHE A 60 -13.79 -3.78 -5.45
C PHE A 60 -14.95 -4.78 -5.45
N PRO A 61 -15.81 -4.78 -6.49
CA PRO A 61 -16.72 -5.89 -6.70
C PRO A 61 -15.94 -7.14 -7.14
N SER A 62 -16.55 -8.31 -6.91
CA SER A 62 -15.99 -9.58 -7.39
C SER A 62 -15.85 -9.55 -8.92
N GLY A 63 -14.67 -9.91 -9.44
CA GLY A 63 -14.38 -9.90 -10.86
C GLY A 63 -14.29 -8.51 -11.51
N GLY A 64 -14.34 -7.42 -10.74
CA GLY A 64 -14.28 -6.06 -11.27
C GLY A 64 -13.05 -5.27 -10.81
N ALA A 65 -12.67 -4.28 -11.64
CA ALA A 65 -11.54 -3.38 -11.39
C ALA A 65 -11.96 -1.93 -11.10
N THR A 66 -13.26 -1.65 -10.99
CA THR A 66 -13.77 -0.32 -10.61
C THR A 66 -13.95 -0.25 -9.11
N LEU A 67 -13.45 0.81 -8.48
CA LEU A 67 -13.64 1.06 -7.05
C LEU A 67 -15.13 1.20 -6.72
N LYS A 68 -15.53 0.65 -5.59
CA LYS A 68 -16.87 0.87 -5.03
C LYS A 68 -16.99 2.31 -4.56
N VAL A 69 -18.13 2.96 -4.84
CA VAL A 69 -18.42 4.35 -4.41
C VAL A 69 -18.21 4.56 -2.92
N GLY A 70 -18.58 3.56 -2.08
CA GLY A 70 -18.39 3.64 -0.63
C GLY A 70 -16.93 3.61 -0.17
N PHE A 71 -15.98 3.24 -1.04
CA PHE A 71 -14.56 3.12 -0.72
C PHE A 71 -13.74 4.33 -1.18
N GLU A 72 -14.29 5.20 -2.04
CA GLU A 72 -13.63 6.42 -2.50
C GLU A 72 -13.18 7.33 -1.33
N PRO A 73 -13.95 7.51 -0.23
CA PRO A 73 -13.48 8.31 0.90
C PRO A 73 -12.24 7.72 1.59
N VAL A 74 -12.13 6.39 1.64
CA VAL A 74 -10.96 5.70 2.20
C VAL A 74 -9.75 5.89 1.29
N MET A 75 -9.94 5.75 -0.01
CA MET A 75 -8.88 6.01 -0.99
C MET A 75 -8.39 7.46 -0.93
N ALA A 76 -9.29 8.44 -0.80
CA ALA A 76 -8.89 9.84 -0.67
C ALA A 76 -8.01 10.10 0.55
N LYS A 77 -8.29 9.43 1.68
CA LYS A 77 -7.42 9.49 2.87
C LYS A 77 -6.07 8.84 2.62
N ILE A 78 -6.03 7.67 1.99
CA ILE A 78 -4.78 7.00 1.63
C ILE A 78 -3.93 7.91 0.74
N THR A 79 -4.50 8.49 -0.32
CA THR A 79 -3.80 9.40 -1.23
C THR A 79 -3.26 10.63 -0.49
N THR A 80 -4.04 11.22 0.42
CA THR A 80 -3.58 12.35 1.24
C THR A 80 -2.34 11.98 2.06
N VAL A 81 -2.43 10.86 2.78
CA VAL A 81 -1.37 10.39 3.68
C VAL A 81 -0.10 9.97 2.91
N VAL A 82 -0.27 9.40 1.72
CA VAL A 82 0.85 8.98 0.86
C VAL A 82 1.50 10.16 0.14
N ASN A 83 0.75 11.21 -0.21
CA ASN A 83 1.30 12.43 -0.82
C ASN A 83 2.21 13.23 0.12
N ASP A 84 1.94 13.15 1.43
CA ASP A 84 2.78 13.78 2.46
C ASP A 84 4.05 12.96 2.76
N SER A 85 4.23 11.85 2.06
CA SER A 85 5.21 10.82 2.37
C SER A 85 6.39 10.89 1.38
N ASN A 86 7.63 10.86 1.90
CA ASN A 86 8.82 10.88 1.04
C ASN A 86 9.15 9.46 0.57
N GLY A 87 8.97 9.17 -0.72
CA GLY A 87 9.37 7.87 -1.26
C GLY A 87 8.77 7.54 -2.63
N ILE A 88 9.00 6.30 -3.05
CA ILE A 88 8.38 5.74 -4.25
C ILE A 88 7.16 4.94 -3.80
N VAL A 89 6.01 5.24 -4.41
CA VAL A 89 4.77 4.50 -4.19
C VAL A 89 4.71 3.34 -5.19
N HIS A 90 4.59 2.12 -4.65
CA HIS A 90 4.36 0.92 -5.45
C HIS A 90 2.93 0.44 -5.24
N VAL A 91 2.17 0.35 -6.33
CA VAL A 91 0.80 -0.18 -6.31
C VAL A 91 0.81 -1.59 -6.89
N ALA A 92 0.32 -2.56 -6.12
CA ALA A 92 0.22 -3.95 -6.53
C ALA A 92 -1.24 -4.43 -6.40
N GLY A 93 -1.74 -5.08 -7.45
CA GLY A 93 -3.04 -5.72 -7.45
C GLY A 93 -2.91 -7.21 -7.16
N HIS A 94 -3.86 -7.75 -6.40
CA HIS A 94 -3.94 -9.17 -6.10
C HIS A 94 -5.33 -9.71 -6.44
N THR A 95 -5.39 -11.00 -6.76
CA THR A 95 -6.62 -11.79 -6.88
C THR A 95 -6.48 -13.03 -6.02
N ASP A 96 -7.58 -13.74 -5.79
CA ASP A 96 -7.50 -15.11 -5.29
C ASP A 96 -6.99 -16.08 -6.38
N ASN A 97 -6.98 -17.37 -6.04
CA ASN A 97 -6.56 -18.45 -6.92
C ASN A 97 -7.69 -19.02 -7.78
N ILE A 98 -8.88 -18.41 -7.77
CA ILE A 98 -10.00 -18.86 -8.59
C ILE A 98 -9.76 -18.30 -10.01
N PRO A 99 -9.64 -19.14 -11.04
CA PRO A 99 -9.47 -18.66 -12.41
C PRO A 99 -10.69 -17.85 -12.85
N ILE A 100 -10.44 -16.69 -13.47
CA ILE A 100 -11.48 -15.87 -14.10
C ILE A 100 -11.31 -15.87 -15.61
N ALA A 101 -12.44 -15.81 -16.30
CA ALA A 101 -12.54 -15.47 -17.71
C ALA A 101 -13.89 -14.78 -17.91
N THR A 102 -13.87 -13.45 -17.99
CA THR A 102 -15.05 -12.62 -18.22
C THR A 102 -14.90 -11.85 -19.53
N ASP A 103 -15.97 -11.21 -19.99
CA ASP A 103 -15.92 -10.35 -21.17
C ASP A 103 -14.93 -9.18 -21.01
N TRP A 104 -14.60 -8.81 -19.78
CA TRP A 104 -13.69 -7.71 -19.45
C TRP A 104 -12.27 -8.17 -19.08
N PHE A 105 -12.09 -9.38 -18.56
CA PHE A 105 -10.78 -9.87 -18.10
C PHE A 105 -10.54 -11.32 -18.53
N ARG A 106 -9.47 -11.53 -19.30
CA ARG A 106 -9.06 -12.85 -19.82
C ARG A 106 -8.39 -13.72 -18.77
N SER A 107 -7.87 -13.12 -17.70
CA SER A 107 -7.21 -13.83 -16.60
C SER A 107 -7.06 -12.97 -15.35
N ASN A 108 -6.64 -13.61 -14.25
CA ASN A 108 -6.27 -12.92 -13.00
C ASN A 108 -5.13 -11.92 -13.17
N TRP A 109 -4.24 -12.10 -14.15
CA TRP A 109 -3.20 -11.12 -14.46
C TRP A 109 -3.79 -9.79 -14.93
N GLU A 110 -4.85 -9.83 -15.74
CA GLU A 110 -5.49 -8.62 -16.24
C GLU A 110 -6.32 -7.93 -15.17
N LEU A 111 -7.06 -8.70 -14.37
CA LEU A 111 -7.84 -8.13 -13.27
C LEU A 111 -6.93 -7.47 -12.22
N SER A 112 -5.87 -8.15 -11.80
CA SER A 112 -4.91 -7.59 -10.83
C SER A 112 -4.22 -6.34 -11.36
N ALA A 113 -3.70 -6.38 -12.60
CA ALA A 113 -3.08 -5.21 -13.23
C ALA A 113 -4.08 -4.04 -13.36
N SER A 114 -5.32 -4.31 -13.78
CA SER A 114 -6.35 -3.28 -13.93
C SER A 114 -6.73 -2.66 -12.59
N ARG A 115 -6.86 -3.46 -11.52
CA ARG A 115 -7.09 -2.94 -10.15
C ARG A 115 -5.96 -2.05 -9.68
N ALA A 116 -4.71 -2.45 -9.92
CA ALA A 116 -3.55 -1.62 -9.57
C ALA A 116 -3.56 -0.29 -10.34
N VAL A 117 -3.89 -0.33 -11.63
CA VAL A 117 -4.04 0.88 -12.48
C VAL A 117 -5.16 1.78 -11.96
N THR A 118 -6.33 1.23 -11.60
CA THR A 118 -7.42 2.02 -11.00
C THR A 118 -6.98 2.74 -9.74
N VAL A 119 -6.25 2.07 -8.85
CA VAL A 119 -5.72 2.68 -7.62
C VAL A 119 -4.66 3.75 -7.94
N ALA A 120 -3.78 3.49 -8.91
CA ALA A 120 -2.74 4.45 -9.30
C ALA A 120 -3.28 5.72 -9.97
N HIS A 121 -4.49 5.67 -10.55
CA HIS A 121 -5.16 6.82 -11.17
C HIS A 121 -6.05 7.62 -10.21
N PHE A 122 -6.25 7.15 -8.98
CA PHE A 122 -7.10 7.80 -7.99
C PHE A 122 -6.39 8.98 -7.32
#